data_AF-A0A8X7BFV6-F1
#
_entry.id   AF-A0A8X7BFV6-F1
#
_cell.length_a   1.000
_cell.length_b   1.000
_cell.length_c   1.000
_cell.angle_alpha   90.00
_cell.angle_beta   90.00
_cell.angle_gamma   90.00
#
_symmetry.space_group_name_H-M   'P 1'
#
loop_
_entity.id
_entity.type
_entity.pdbx_description
1 polymer ?
#
loop_
_entity_poly.entity_id
_entity_poly.type
_entity_poly.pdbx_seq_one_letter_code
_entity_poly.pdbx_strand_id
1 'polypeptide(L)'
;MCGRSQLEVSEELGARLWQRFPDDGNVRCYSTGRPRVTMPNEDRYLAATAKRNRRSTASDLSRQLSSATGTTVSRQTVYRRLGHIGLYARRPVRCVPLTVTHCRM
;
A
#
# COMPACT_ATOMS: atom_id res chain seq x y z
N MET A 1 -33.34 37.02 -50.40
CA MET A 1 -32.07 37.66 -49.98
C MET A 1 -32.18 38.07 -48.52
N CYS A 2 -31.09 37.94 -47.76
CA CYS A 2 -30.89 38.25 -46.32
C CYS A 2 -31.72 37.42 -45.34
N GLY A 3 -31.19 36.57 -44.45
CA GLY A 3 -29.87 36.50 -43.85
C GLY A 3 -29.84 37.29 -42.54
N ARG A 4 -30.01 36.62 -41.40
CA ARG A 4 -29.48 37.02 -40.08
C ARG A 4 -29.67 35.91 -39.05
N SER A 5 -28.52 35.32 -38.71
CA SER A 5 -28.26 34.38 -37.63
C SER A 5 -28.56 35.00 -36.27
N GLN A 6 -29.25 34.28 -35.39
CA GLN A 6 -29.43 34.67 -34.00
C GLN A 6 -29.23 33.47 -33.07
N LEU A 7 -27.95 33.27 -32.70
CA LEU A 7 -27.47 32.66 -31.45
C LEU A 7 -28.11 31.32 -31.01
N GLU A 8 -27.84 30.24 -31.74
CA GLU A 8 -27.72 28.90 -31.15
C GLU A 8 -26.33 28.76 -30.52
N VAL A 9 -26.06 29.54 -29.48
CA VAL A 9 -24.93 29.32 -28.59
C VAL A 9 -25.52 29.29 -27.19
N SER A 10 -25.74 28.11 -26.61
CA SER A 10 -25.65 27.84 -25.15
C SER A 10 -26.49 26.66 -24.66
N GLU A 11 -26.29 25.46 -25.19
CA GLU A 11 -26.63 24.24 -24.41
C GLU A 11 -25.47 23.24 -24.44
N GLU A 12 -24.88 23.00 -25.61
CA GLU A 12 -23.74 22.09 -25.76
C GLU A 12 -22.45 22.64 -25.11
N LEU A 13 -22.25 23.96 -25.14
CA LEU A 13 -21.06 24.60 -24.56
C LEU A 13 -21.09 24.58 -23.03
N GLY A 14 -22.28 24.70 -22.42
CA GLY A 14 -22.47 24.57 -20.98
C GLY A 14 -22.14 23.14 -20.52
N ALA A 15 -22.71 22.14 -21.18
CA ALA A 15 -22.48 20.73 -20.85
C ALA A 15 -21.00 20.31 -21.00
N ARG A 16 -20.28 20.86 -21.99
CA ARG A 16 -18.83 20.64 -22.16
C ARG A 16 -17.99 21.33 -21.08
N LEU A 17 -18.44 22.48 -20.60
CA LEU A 17 -17.76 23.20 -19.50
C LEU A 17 -17.96 22.46 -18.17
N TRP A 18 -19.15 21.89 -17.93
CA TRP A 18 -19.47 21.08 -16.74
C TRP A 18 -18.73 19.74 -16.71
N GLN A 19 -18.48 19.08 -17.85
CA GLN A 19 -17.66 17.87 -17.91
C GLN A 19 -16.16 18.11 -17.67
N ARG A 20 -15.70 19.37 -17.71
CA ARG A 20 -14.29 19.73 -17.53
C ARG A 20 -13.89 19.96 -16.08
N PHE A 21 -14.86 20.04 -15.16
CA PHE A 21 -14.60 20.10 -13.72
C PHE A 21 -14.76 18.69 -13.12
N PRO A 22 -13.67 17.92 -12.97
CA PRO A 22 -13.69 16.81 -12.03
C PRO A 22 -13.86 17.37 -10.61
N ASP A 23 -15.04 17.18 -10.02
CA ASP A 23 -15.35 17.51 -8.63
C ASP A 23 -14.77 16.50 -7.62
N ASP A 24 -13.85 15.64 -8.05
CA ASP A 24 -13.11 14.77 -7.14
C ASP A 24 -11.66 15.24 -7.09
N GLY A 25 -11.30 15.84 -5.96
CA GLY A 25 -9.92 16.15 -5.55
C GLY A 25 -9.07 14.89 -5.34
N ASN A 26 -9.06 13.98 -6.30
CA ASN A 26 -8.26 12.77 -6.32
C ASN A 26 -7.54 12.63 -7.67
N VAL A 27 -6.69 13.61 -7.98
CA VAL A 27 -5.68 13.47 -9.03
C VAL A 27 -4.51 12.64 -8.47
N ARG A 28 -4.59 11.31 -8.60
CA ARG A 28 -3.46 10.40 -8.85
C ARG A 28 -3.91 8.94 -8.88
N CYS A 29 -4.36 8.48 -10.04
CA CYS A 29 -4.36 7.05 -10.35
C CYS A 29 -2.92 6.62 -10.66
N TYR A 30 -2.13 6.32 -9.64
CA TYR A 30 -0.95 5.47 -9.85
C TYR A 30 -1.50 4.13 -10.30
N SER A 31 -1.27 3.80 -11.56
CA SER A 31 -1.56 2.51 -12.18
C SER A 31 -1.84 1.43 -11.13
N THR A 32 -3.10 0.98 -11.06
CA THR A 32 -3.48 -0.21 -10.30
C THR A 32 -2.80 -1.38 -10.98
N GLY A 33 -1.50 -1.55 -10.73
CA GLY A 33 -0.72 -2.65 -11.26
C GLY A 33 -1.35 -3.95 -10.78
N ARG A 34 -1.12 -5.03 -11.52
CA ARG A 34 -1.58 -6.38 -11.18
C ARG A 34 -1.37 -6.62 -9.68
N PRO A 35 -2.42 -6.93 -8.90
CA PRO A 35 -2.24 -7.20 -7.49
C PRO A 35 -1.33 -8.43 -7.42
N ARG A 36 -0.09 -8.21 -6.94
CA ARG A 36 0.85 -9.28 -6.64
C ARG A 36 0.36 -9.94 -5.36
N VAL A 37 -0.77 -10.64 -5.46
CA VAL A 37 -1.49 -11.28 -4.36
C VAL A 37 -0.61 -12.42 -3.87
N THR A 38 0.27 -12.09 -2.92
CA THR A 38 0.53 -12.97 -1.78
C THR A 38 -0.85 -13.31 -1.21
N MET A 39 -1.09 -14.59 -0.98
CA MET A 39 -2.41 -15.09 -0.67
C MET A 39 -2.87 -14.51 0.68
N PRO A 40 -4.18 -14.28 0.90
CA PRO A 40 -4.68 -13.73 2.16
C PRO A 40 -4.29 -14.56 3.41
N ASN A 41 -4.02 -15.86 3.24
CA ASN A 41 -3.51 -16.74 4.29
C ASN A 41 -2.01 -16.48 4.59
N GLU A 42 -1.19 -16.17 3.59
CA GLU A 42 0.21 -15.78 3.73
C GLU A 42 0.32 -14.45 4.46
N ASP A 43 -0.52 -13.47 4.13
CA ASP A 43 -0.57 -12.18 4.81
C ASP A 43 -0.99 -12.34 6.29
N ARG A 44 -1.94 -13.24 6.58
CA ARG A 44 -2.31 -13.62 7.95
C ARG A 44 -1.17 -14.31 8.69
N TYR A 45 -0.46 -15.22 8.04
CA TYR A 45 0.70 -15.91 8.61
C TYR A 45 1.84 -14.92 8.93
N LEU A 46 2.13 -14.00 8.01
CA LEU A 46 3.08 -12.91 8.18
C LEU A 46 2.73 -12.04 9.39
N ALA A 47 1.46 -11.63 9.51
CA ALA A 47 1.01 -10.82 10.63
C ALA A 47 1.15 -11.55 11.97
N ALA A 48 0.72 -12.80 12.05
CA ALA A 48 0.80 -13.61 13.27
C ALA A 48 2.26 -13.85 13.68
N THR A 49 3.11 -14.18 12.71
CA THR A 49 4.53 -14.49 12.94
C THR A 49 5.32 -13.25 13.35
N ALA A 50 5.06 -12.10 12.72
CA ALA A 50 5.67 -10.83 13.08
C ALA A 50 5.24 -10.34 14.47
N LYS A 51 3.97 -10.56 14.84
CA LYS A 51 3.47 -10.25 16.20
C LYS A 51 4.08 -11.15 17.25
N ARG A 52 4.22 -12.46 16.97
CA ARG A 52 4.85 -13.43 17.88
C ARG A 52 6.34 -13.16 18.07
N ASN A 53 7.05 -12.83 16.99
CA ASN A 53 8.50 -12.63 17.00
C ASN A 53 8.85 -11.18 16.68
N ARG A 54 8.68 -10.28 17.67
CA ARG A 54 8.90 -8.83 17.51
C ARG A 54 10.31 -8.44 17.04
N ARG A 55 11.30 -9.33 17.19
CA ARG A 55 12.70 -9.15 16.77
C ARG A 55 13.04 -9.78 15.42
N SER A 56 12.13 -10.54 14.81
CA SER A 56 12.40 -11.21 13.53
C SER A 56 12.60 -10.21 12.41
N THR A 57 13.58 -10.48 11.55
CA THR A 57 13.84 -9.65 10.37
C THR A 57 12.94 -10.07 9.21
N ALA A 58 12.77 -9.18 8.22
CA ALA A 58 12.01 -9.49 7.02
C ALA A 58 12.60 -10.68 6.22
N SER A 59 13.91 -10.93 6.33
CA SER A 59 14.56 -12.10 5.73
C SER A 59 14.21 -13.40 6.47
N ASP A 60 14.16 -13.37 7.81
CA ASP A 60 13.75 -14.53 8.60
C ASP A 60 12.28 -14.89 8.33
N LEU A 61 11.42 -13.88 8.23
CA LEU A 61 10.00 -14.06 7.90
C LEU A 61 9.81 -14.60 6.48
N SER A 62 10.60 -14.14 5.51
CA SER A 62 10.62 -14.70 4.15
C SER A 62 10.99 -16.18 4.18
N ARG A 63 12.07 -16.56 4.88
CA ARG A 63 12.49 -17.96 4.99
C ARG A 63 11.43 -18.83 5.67
N GLN A 64 10.83 -18.37 6.77
CA GLN A 64 9.77 -19.10 7.46
C GLN A 64 8.53 -19.29 6.59
N LEU A 65 8.16 -18.29 5.79
CA LEU A 65 7.03 -18.37 4.89
C LEU A 65 7.32 -19.29 3.70
N SER A 66 8.53 -19.25 3.15
CA SER A 66 8.98 -20.21 2.14
C SER A 66 8.95 -21.65 2.66
N SER A 67 9.37 -21.89 3.91
CA SER A 67 9.31 -23.21 4.54
C SER A 67 7.89 -23.70 4.82
N ALA A 68 6.97 -22.79 5.15
CA ALA A 68 5.59 -23.14 5.53
C ALA A 68 4.65 -23.31 4.32
N THR A 69 4.77 -22.42 3.32
CA THR A 69 3.83 -22.32 2.20
C THR A 69 4.48 -22.68 0.86
N GLY A 70 5.81 -22.81 0.79
CA GLY A 70 6.54 -23.04 -0.45
C GLY A 70 6.65 -21.81 -1.36
N THR A 71 6.08 -20.68 -0.94
CA THR A 71 6.07 -19.44 -1.73
C THR A 71 7.27 -18.56 -1.39
N THR A 72 8.15 -18.37 -2.36
CA THR A 72 9.32 -17.53 -2.19
C THR A 72 8.95 -16.05 -2.28
N VAL A 73 8.86 -15.38 -1.13
CA VAL A 73 8.60 -13.94 -1.06
C VAL A 73 9.89 -13.16 -0.86
N SER A 74 10.11 -12.13 -1.66
CA SER A 74 11.25 -11.22 -1.45
C SER A 74 11.09 -10.42 -0.16
N ARG A 75 12.22 -10.06 0.46
CA ARG A 75 12.29 -9.13 1.59
C ARG A 75 11.49 -7.85 1.35
N GLN A 76 11.55 -7.30 0.13
CA GLN A 76 10.85 -6.07 -0.22
C GLN A 76 9.32 -6.27 -0.20
N THR A 77 8.84 -7.44 -0.61
CA THR A 77 7.42 -7.79 -0.54
C THR A 77 6.96 -7.90 0.90
N VAL A 78 7.75 -8.55 1.76
CA VAL A 78 7.47 -8.66 3.21
C VAL A 78 7.35 -7.27 3.84
N TYR A 79 8.25 -6.34 3.52
CA TYR A 79 8.15 -4.97 4.03
C TYR A 79 6.88 -4.25 3.59
N ARG A 80 6.53 -4.36 2.31
CA ARG A 80 5.30 -3.75 1.79
C ARG A 80 4.07 -4.33 2.47
N ARG A 81 4.00 -5.65 2.65
CA ARG A 81 2.89 -6.34 3.32
C ARG A 81 2.77 -5.98 4.79
N LEU A 82 3.87 -6.03 5.54
CA LEU A 82 3.87 -5.62 6.94
C LEU A 82 3.53 -4.12 7.09
N GLY A 83 3.92 -3.29 6.13
CA GLY A 83 3.52 -1.87 6.06
C GLY A 83 2.02 -1.71 5.86
N HIS A 84 1.42 -2.48 4.94
CA HIS A 84 -0.04 -2.48 4.73
C HIS A 84 -0.80 -2.93 5.98
N ILE A 85 -0.24 -3.83 6.77
CA ILE A 85 -0.85 -4.34 8.03
C ILE A 85 -0.54 -3.41 9.22
N GLY A 86 0.31 -2.39 9.05
CA GLY A 86 0.71 -1.47 10.13
C GLY A 86 1.71 -2.07 11.13
N LEU A 87 2.32 -3.21 10.82
CA LEU A 87 3.31 -3.90 11.67
C LEU A 87 4.76 -3.53 11.34
N TYR A 88 4.97 -2.68 10.34
CA TYR A 88 6.30 -2.19 10.00
C TYR A 88 6.71 -1.02 10.90
N ALA A 89 7.32 -1.35 12.05
CA ALA A 89 7.99 -0.37 12.89
C ALA A 89 9.43 -0.15 12.43
N ARG A 90 9.83 1.10 12.18
CA ARG A 90 11.24 1.43 11.97
C ARG A 90 11.99 1.23 13.28
N ARG A 91 13.17 0.62 13.18
CA ARG A 91 14.07 0.44 14.32
C ARG A 91 14.54 1.83 14.79
N PRO A 92 14.42 2.21 16.07
CA PRO A 92 15.10 3.39 16.56
C PRO A 92 16.60 3.20 16.32
N VAL A 93 17.23 4.21 15.72
CA VAL A 93 18.65 4.16 15.28
C VAL A 93 19.60 3.93 16.46
N ARG A 94 19.12 4.16 17.69
CA ARG A 94 19.85 3.91 18.93
C ARG A 94 19.08 2.92 19.80
N CYS A 95 19.65 1.73 19.99
CA CYS A 95 19.39 0.98 21.21
C CYS A 95 20.20 1.69 22.31
N VAL A 96 19.54 2.53 23.13
CA VAL A 96 20.17 2.94 24.39
C VAL A 96 20.26 1.67 25.22
N PRO A 97 21.45 1.20 25.63
CA PRO A 97 21.55 0.08 26.53
C PRO A 97 20.92 0.51 27.86
N LEU A 98 19.67 0.12 28.06
CA LEU A 98 19.12 0.06 29.41
C LEU A 98 19.99 -0.99 30.11
N THR A 99 20.56 -0.57 31.23
CA THR A 99 21.55 -1.28 32.04
C THR A 99 21.28 -2.78 32.14
N VAL A 100 22.36 -3.56 32.26
CA VAL A 100 22.54 -5.01 32.05
C VAL A 100 21.61 -5.93 32.89
N THR A 101 20.31 -5.71 32.91
CA THR A 101 19.39 -6.51 33.75
C THR A 101 17.94 -6.50 33.28
N HIS A 102 17.65 -6.41 31.99
CA HIS A 102 16.31 -6.75 31.51
C HIS A 102 16.33 -7.40 30.12
N CYS A 103 16.80 -8.65 30.09
CA CYS A 103 16.43 -9.62 29.06
C CYS A 103 16.06 -10.92 29.79
N ARG A 104 14.82 -11.02 30.28
CA ARG A 104 14.22 -12.34 30.54
C ARG A 104 13.56 -12.79 29.24
N MET A 105 13.97 -13.98 28.80
CA MET A 105 13.55 -14.67 27.57
C MET A 105 12.04 -14.87 27.51
#